data_AF-A0A1S9PIP8-F1
#
_entry.id   AF-A0A1S9PIP8-F1
#
_cell.length_a   1.000
_cell.length_b   1.000
_cell.length_c   1.000
_cell.angle_alpha   90.00
_cell.angle_beta   90.00
_cell.angle_gamma   90.00
#
_symmetry.space_group_name_H-M   'P 1'
#
loop_
_entity.id
_entity.type
_entity.pdbx_description
1 polymer ?
#
loop_
_entity_poly.entity_id
_entity_poly.type
_entity_poly.pdbx_seq_one_letter_code
_entity_poly.pdbx_strand_id
1 'polypeptide(L)'
;MPDLISKLQYKNYERGEFSHECKRSLQETIQLIKDFPWETQRIHTDIQATGPSVTVQNDRGEYLKVGLYFNDKYCLYLFDRYGHVLEFHTPDLDSVCRLVEDFYNGCLDATKFEKQVFVVAGRGHFATNDFIYKASVWRMLALSWPFIAYFLMFVYFLILSPFEIAWIPALFVLPIAWLLARIFVRYLHYRKCFLQVSNANNIFKFGIAPHIKTYDKRDIEKIISYMPGGNRNPNLFCVFEICFKSGEIIKVSNLIISSTTFLGKFEGINFEDGKRNSLRVL
;
A
#
# COMPACT_ATOMS: atom_id res chain seq x y z
N MET A 1 -14.07 -15.15 -30.50
CA MET A 1 -13.01 -14.28 -29.96
C MET A 1 -12.61 -14.84 -28.60
N PRO A 2 -11.33 -14.77 -28.20
CA PRO A 2 -10.90 -15.27 -26.90
C PRO A 2 -11.44 -14.38 -25.77
N ASP A 3 -11.74 -15.00 -24.62
CA ASP A 3 -12.02 -14.27 -23.39
C ASP A 3 -10.69 -13.95 -22.68
N LEU A 4 -10.48 -12.69 -22.37
CA LEU A 4 -9.26 -12.20 -21.72
C LEU A 4 -9.56 -11.78 -20.28
N ILE A 5 -8.54 -11.79 -19.41
CA ILE A 5 -8.72 -11.34 -18.02
C ILE A 5 -8.76 -9.83 -18.03
N SER A 6 -9.81 -9.22 -17.51
CA SER A 6 -9.86 -7.79 -17.25
C SER A 6 -10.09 -7.47 -15.78
N LYS A 7 -9.62 -6.31 -15.34
CA LYS A 7 -9.62 -5.90 -13.93
C LYS A 7 -9.53 -4.39 -13.76
N LEU A 8 -10.00 -3.91 -12.62
CA LEU A 8 -10.16 -2.49 -12.32
C LEU A 8 -9.18 -2.04 -11.24
N GLN A 9 -8.61 -0.85 -11.40
CA GLN A 9 -7.84 -0.17 -10.37
C GLN A 9 -8.46 1.20 -10.11
N TYR A 10 -8.75 1.52 -8.85
CA TYR A 10 -9.29 2.81 -8.44
C TYR A 10 -8.19 3.73 -7.88
N LYS A 11 -8.46 5.03 -7.72
CA LYS A 11 -7.44 6.01 -7.29
C LYS A 11 -6.83 5.75 -5.90
N ASN A 12 -7.59 5.10 -5.02
CA ASN A 12 -7.14 4.75 -3.67
C ASN A 12 -6.45 3.37 -3.61
N TYR A 13 -6.21 2.73 -4.75
CA TYR A 13 -5.58 1.41 -4.82
C TYR A 13 -4.06 1.53 -4.92
N GLU A 14 -3.35 0.63 -4.25
CA GLU A 14 -1.90 0.52 -4.35
C GLU A 14 -1.45 -0.06 -5.69
N ARG A 15 -0.14 0.04 -5.97
CA ARG A 15 0.45 -0.59 -7.16
C ARG A 15 0.16 -2.09 -7.21
N GLY A 16 -0.46 -2.52 -8.30
CA GLY A 16 -0.84 -3.91 -8.55
C GLY A 16 -2.08 -4.34 -7.79
N GLU A 17 -2.86 -3.40 -7.26
CA GLU A 17 -4.09 -3.68 -6.54
C GLU A 17 -5.24 -3.57 -7.53
N PHE A 18 -6.03 -4.64 -7.66
CA PHE A 18 -7.10 -4.69 -8.64
C PHE A 18 -8.34 -5.38 -8.07
N SER A 19 -9.51 -4.90 -8.46
CA SER A 19 -10.80 -5.52 -8.19
C SER A 19 -11.44 -6.01 -9.49
N HIS A 20 -12.49 -6.82 -9.35
CA HIS A 20 -13.25 -7.37 -10.47
C HIS A 20 -12.38 -8.12 -11.50
N GLU A 21 -11.36 -8.84 -11.05
CA GLU A 21 -10.50 -9.65 -11.90
C GLU A 21 -11.24 -10.91 -12.36
N CYS A 22 -11.64 -10.96 -13.63
CA CYS A 22 -12.27 -12.13 -14.24
C CYS A 22 -12.09 -12.14 -15.75
N LYS A 23 -12.35 -13.30 -16.37
CA LYS A 23 -12.38 -13.44 -17.83
C LYS A 23 -13.61 -12.74 -18.40
N ARG A 24 -13.41 -11.95 -19.45
CA ARG A 24 -14.45 -11.20 -20.16
C ARG A 24 -14.22 -11.26 -21.66
N SER A 25 -15.32 -11.32 -22.40
CA SER A 25 -15.35 -11.11 -23.84
C SER A 25 -14.98 -9.66 -24.20
N LEU A 26 -14.71 -9.41 -25.48
CA LEU A 26 -14.41 -8.06 -25.99
C LEU A 26 -15.53 -7.06 -25.65
N GLN A 27 -16.80 -7.45 -25.88
CA GLN A 27 -17.95 -6.57 -25.66
C GLN A 27 -18.09 -6.22 -24.17
N GLU A 28 -17.94 -7.20 -23.28
CA GLU A 28 -17.98 -6.98 -21.83
C GLU A 28 -16.83 -6.07 -21.36
N THR A 29 -15.63 -6.21 -21.92
CA THR A 29 -14.50 -5.35 -21.58
C THR A 29 -14.68 -3.92 -22.12
N ILE A 30 -15.21 -3.74 -23.33
CA ILE A 30 -15.55 -2.40 -23.83
C ILE A 30 -16.61 -1.76 -22.93
N GLN A 31 -17.64 -2.52 -22.54
CA GLN A 31 -18.67 -2.02 -21.64
C GLN A 31 -18.08 -1.66 -20.27
N LEU A 32 -17.19 -2.49 -19.73
CA LEU A 32 -16.44 -2.20 -18.50
C LEU A 32 -15.65 -0.89 -18.58
N ILE A 33 -15.00 -0.63 -19.72
CA ILE A 33 -14.27 0.63 -19.97
C ILE A 33 -15.23 1.82 -20.01
N LYS A 34 -16.39 1.68 -20.65
CA LYS A 34 -17.39 2.75 -20.74
C LYS A 34 -18.07 3.05 -19.40
N ASP A 35 -18.33 2.01 -18.61
CA ASP A 35 -18.99 2.13 -17.30
C ASP A 35 -18.02 2.52 -16.18
N PHE A 36 -16.71 2.47 -16.44
CA PHE A 36 -15.72 2.88 -15.45
C PHE A 36 -15.90 4.39 -15.13
N PRO A 37 -15.95 4.79 -13.85
CA PRO A 37 -16.31 6.15 -13.45
C PRO A 37 -15.13 7.12 -13.64
N TRP A 38 -14.68 7.32 -14.88
CA TRP A 38 -13.49 8.11 -15.25
C TRP A 38 -13.49 9.49 -14.60
N GLU A 39 -14.61 10.21 -14.65
CA GLU A 39 -14.71 11.57 -14.13
C GLU A 39 -14.54 11.65 -12.60
N THR A 40 -15.19 10.76 -11.85
CA THR A 40 -15.01 10.69 -10.38
C THR A 40 -13.59 10.28 -10.01
N GLN A 41 -12.97 9.43 -10.83
CA GLN A 41 -11.60 9.00 -10.65
C GLN A 41 -10.58 10.06 -11.08
N ARG A 42 -10.91 11.02 -11.95
CA ARG A 42 -9.99 12.09 -12.40
C ARG A 42 -9.63 13.09 -11.30
N ILE A 43 -10.58 13.36 -10.41
CA ILE A 43 -10.43 14.36 -9.35
C ILE A 43 -9.30 13.96 -8.38
N HIS A 44 -8.24 14.80 -8.33
CA HIS A 44 -7.03 14.64 -7.53
C HIS A 44 -6.20 13.38 -7.82
N THR A 45 -6.29 12.85 -9.04
CA THR A 45 -5.49 11.70 -9.43
C THR A 45 -4.14 12.13 -9.99
N ASP A 46 -3.07 11.52 -9.45
CA ASP A 46 -1.75 11.57 -10.06
C ASP A 46 -1.74 10.71 -11.33
N ILE A 47 -1.41 11.32 -12.46
CA ILE A 47 -1.31 10.64 -13.75
C ILE A 47 -0.02 9.82 -13.77
N GLN A 48 -0.17 8.53 -13.44
CA GLN A 48 0.92 7.56 -13.36
C GLN A 48 0.42 6.18 -13.79
N ALA A 49 1.33 5.25 -14.08
CA ALA A 49 0.99 3.85 -14.36
C ALA A 49 0.25 3.15 -13.20
N THR A 50 0.25 3.72 -11.98
CA THR A 50 -0.51 3.23 -10.81
C THR A 50 -1.88 3.89 -10.65
N GLY A 51 -2.29 4.74 -11.59
CA GLY A 51 -3.55 5.47 -11.51
C GLY A 51 -4.80 4.61 -11.78
N PRO A 52 -5.99 5.25 -11.66
CA PRO A 52 -7.27 4.66 -12.03
C PRO A 52 -7.25 4.12 -13.44
N SER A 53 -7.70 2.88 -13.61
CA SER A 53 -7.53 2.19 -14.87
C SER A 53 -8.36 0.92 -15.02
N VAL A 54 -8.52 0.52 -16.28
CA VAL A 54 -8.99 -0.80 -16.68
C VAL A 54 -7.82 -1.52 -17.34
N THR A 55 -7.45 -2.69 -16.82
CA THR A 55 -6.35 -3.50 -17.36
C THR A 55 -6.90 -4.78 -17.96
N VAL A 56 -6.40 -5.14 -19.15
CA VAL A 56 -6.68 -6.38 -19.88
C VAL A 56 -5.40 -7.18 -19.99
N GLN A 57 -5.45 -8.47 -19.71
CA GLN A 57 -4.33 -9.40 -19.80
C GLN A 57 -4.67 -10.50 -20.81
N ASN A 58 -3.75 -10.75 -21.74
CA ASN A 58 -3.87 -11.86 -22.67
C ASN A 58 -3.15 -13.14 -22.15
N ASP A 59 -3.39 -14.26 -22.83
CA ASP A 59 -2.79 -15.56 -22.46
C ASP A 59 -1.27 -15.61 -22.68
N ARG A 60 -0.69 -14.64 -23.39
CA ARG A 60 0.76 -14.52 -23.62
C ARG A 60 1.48 -13.77 -22.49
N GLY A 61 0.74 -13.32 -21.47
CA GLY A 61 1.29 -12.56 -20.35
C GLY A 61 1.57 -11.10 -20.69
N GLU A 62 0.98 -10.58 -21.76
CA GLU A 62 1.01 -9.16 -22.12
C GLU A 62 -0.20 -8.46 -21.48
N TYR A 63 -0.06 -7.17 -21.19
CA TYR A 63 -1.10 -6.38 -20.56
C TYR A 63 -1.35 -5.10 -21.34
N LEU A 64 -2.61 -4.78 -21.57
CA LEU A 64 -3.03 -3.46 -22.05
C LEU A 64 -3.81 -2.77 -20.93
N LYS A 65 -3.33 -1.60 -20.52
CA LYS A 65 -3.91 -0.84 -19.41
C LYS A 65 -4.38 0.52 -19.89
N VAL A 66 -5.67 0.77 -19.79
CA VAL A 66 -6.30 2.06 -20.08
C VAL A 66 -6.33 2.86 -18.80
N GLY A 67 -5.73 4.04 -18.80
CA GLY A 67 -5.73 4.98 -17.68
C GLY A 67 -6.03 6.41 -18.10
N LEU A 68 -6.15 7.29 -17.12
CA LEU A 68 -6.34 8.73 -17.33
C LEU A 68 -5.03 9.43 -17.69
N TYR A 69 -5.14 10.49 -18.49
CA TYR A 69 -4.04 11.40 -18.82
C TYR A 69 -4.47 12.87 -18.70
N PHE A 70 -3.51 13.79 -18.86
CA PHE A 70 -3.75 15.23 -18.73
C PHE A 70 -4.72 15.74 -19.82
N ASN A 71 -5.42 16.84 -19.51
CA ASN A 71 -6.34 17.55 -20.43
C ASN A 71 -7.44 16.64 -21.00
N ASP A 72 -8.09 15.89 -20.11
CA ASP A 72 -9.22 15.01 -20.44
C ASP A 72 -8.91 13.90 -21.45
N LYS A 73 -7.61 13.58 -21.62
CA LYS A 73 -7.15 12.49 -22.48
C LYS A 73 -7.07 11.17 -21.71
N TYR A 74 -6.90 10.12 -22.49
CA TYR A 74 -6.62 8.76 -22.03
C TYR A 74 -5.20 8.35 -22.42
N CYS A 75 -4.64 7.46 -21.62
CA CYS A 75 -3.35 6.85 -21.88
C CYS A 75 -3.49 5.33 -21.85
N LEU A 76 -3.01 4.67 -22.90
CA LEU A 76 -2.87 3.23 -22.96
C LEU A 76 -1.43 2.85 -22.67
N TYR A 77 -1.23 1.98 -21.69
CA TYR A 77 0.06 1.38 -21.39
C TYR A 77 0.04 -0.08 -21.83
N LEU A 78 0.98 -0.45 -22.70
CA LEU A 78 1.20 -1.81 -23.14
C LEU A 78 2.43 -2.37 -22.40
N PHE A 79 2.24 -3.41 -21.61
CA PHE A 79 3.34 -4.24 -21.10
C PHE A 79 3.53 -5.43 -22.03
N ASP A 80 4.61 -5.40 -22.81
CA ASP A 80 4.91 -6.44 -23.78
C ASP A 80 5.54 -7.69 -23.13
N ARG A 81 5.63 -8.77 -23.91
CA ARG A 81 6.26 -10.03 -23.47
C ARG A 81 7.76 -9.90 -23.19
N TYR A 82 8.40 -8.83 -23.66
CA TYR A 82 9.82 -8.55 -23.44
C TYR A 82 10.06 -7.73 -22.16
N GLY A 83 8.99 -7.36 -21.45
CA GLY A 83 9.06 -6.60 -20.21
C GLY A 83 9.17 -5.09 -20.39
N HIS A 84 8.91 -4.59 -21.60
CA HIS A 84 8.85 -3.15 -21.85
C HIS A 84 7.47 -2.60 -21.50
N VAL A 85 7.46 -1.34 -21.05
CA VAL A 85 6.25 -0.53 -20.93
C VAL A 85 6.25 0.45 -22.09
N LEU A 86 5.24 0.36 -22.94
CA LEU A 86 5.00 1.26 -24.05
C LEU A 86 3.75 2.09 -23.76
N GLU A 87 3.69 3.33 -24.24
CA GLU A 87 2.65 4.30 -23.92
C GLU A 87 2.04 4.91 -25.19
N PHE A 88 0.73 5.11 -25.21
CA PHE A 88 0.02 5.80 -26.29
C PHE A 88 -1.07 6.70 -25.74
N HIS A 89 -1.19 7.94 -26.23
CA HIS A 89 -2.19 8.90 -25.77
C HIS A 89 -3.27 9.13 -26.81
N THR A 90 -4.52 9.24 -26.35
CA THR A 90 -5.66 9.53 -27.23
C THR A 90 -6.68 10.42 -26.51
N PRO A 91 -7.33 11.37 -27.21
CA PRO A 91 -8.30 12.27 -26.58
C PRO A 91 -9.66 11.62 -26.31
N ASP A 92 -10.04 10.59 -27.08
CA ASP A 92 -11.38 10.03 -27.04
C ASP A 92 -11.40 8.54 -26.66
N LEU A 93 -12.51 8.14 -26.02
CA LEU A 93 -12.73 6.78 -25.55
C LEU A 93 -13.02 5.79 -26.69
N ASP A 94 -13.50 6.26 -27.85
CA ASP A 94 -13.77 5.39 -29.00
C ASP A 94 -12.46 4.86 -29.61
N SER A 95 -11.43 5.70 -29.70
CA SER A 95 -10.08 5.32 -30.05
C SER A 95 -9.47 4.33 -29.05
N VAL A 96 -9.73 4.50 -27.75
CA VAL A 96 -9.35 3.51 -26.72
C VAL A 96 -10.02 2.16 -27.02
N CYS A 97 -11.32 2.14 -27.27
CA CYS A 97 -12.07 0.91 -27.52
C CYS A 97 -11.55 0.17 -28.76
N ARG A 98 -11.20 0.89 -29.83
CA ARG A 98 -10.58 0.31 -31.03
C ARG A 98 -9.23 -0.34 -30.75
N LEU A 99 -8.37 0.30 -29.97
CA LEU A 99 -7.07 -0.28 -29.58
C LEU A 99 -7.24 -1.52 -28.68
N VAL A 100 -8.26 -1.55 -27.83
CA VAL A 100 -8.60 -2.73 -27.03
C VAL A 100 -9.10 -3.87 -27.93
N GLU A 101 -9.91 -3.57 -28.93
CA GLU A 101 -10.31 -4.55 -29.96
C GLU A 101 -9.10 -5.10 -30.73
N ASP A 102 -8.18 -4.24 -31.17
CA ASP A 102 -6.94 -4.66 -31.82
C ASP A 102 -6.10 -5.57 -30.92
N PHE A 103 -6.07 -5.29 -29.61
CA PHE A 103 -5.38 -6.13 -28.63
C PHE A 103 -6.03 -7.51 -28.47
N TYR A 104 -7.36 -7.58 -28.41
CA TYR A 104 -8.10 -8.86 -28.38
C TYR A 104 -7.87 -9.69 -29.64
N ASN A 105 -7.77 -9.03 -30.80
CA ASN A 105 -7.55 -9.68 -32.09
C ASN A 105 -6.07 -10.02 -32.36
N GLY A 106 -5.14 -9.56 -31.52
CA GLY A 106 -3.70 -9.75 -31.72
C GLY A 106 -3.13 -8.92 -32.87
N CYS A 107 -3.82 -7.85 -33.27
CA CYS A 107 -3.46 -6.95 -34.37
C CYS A 107 -2.97 -5.58 -33.87
N LEU A 108 -2.77 -5.40 -32.55
CA LEU A 108 -2.32 -4.14 -31.97
C LEU A 108 -0.93 -3.76 -32.49
N ASP A 109 -0.86 -2.62 -33.17
CA ASP A 109 0.38 -2.07 -33.69
C ASP A 109 1.19 -1.36 -32.60
N ALA A 110 2.12 -2.10 -31.98
CA ALA A 110 2.99 -1.61 -30.94
C ALA A 110 3.96 -0.50 -31.40
N THR A 111 4.18 -0.32 -32.72
CA THR A 111 5.10 0.71 -33.23
C THR A 111 4.59 2.14 -33.02
N LYS A 112 3.27 2.28 -32.81
CA LYS A 112 2.63 3.56 -32.47
C LYS A 112 2.84 3.97 -31.01
N PHE A 113 3.29 3.05 -30.16
CA PHE A 113 3.50 3.32 -28.74
C PHE A 113 4.93 3.79 -28.49
N GLU A 114 5.08 4.80 -27.64
CA GLU A 114 6.36 5.32 -27.20
C GLU A 114 6.91 4.47 -26.04
N LYS A 115 8.19 4.08 -26.12
CA LYS A 115 8.80 3.25 -25.07
C LYS A 115 9.14 4.09 -23.83
N GLN A 116 8.59 3.73 -22.67
CA GLN A 116 9.00 4.32 -21.40
C GLN A 116 10.29 3.68 -20.88
N VAL A 117 11.35 4.47 -20.80
CA VAL A 117 12.70 3.99 -20.41
C VAL A 117 12.88 3.92 -18.89
N PHE A 118 12.09 4.66 -18.12
CA PHE A 118 12.30 4.84 -16.67
C PHE A 118 11.41 3.99 -15.76
N VAL A 119 10.62 3.05 -16.30
CA VAL A 119 9.74 2.21 -15.48
C VAL A 119 10.47 0.98 -14.96
N VAL A 120 11.00 1.10 -13.74
CA VAL A 120 11.61 -0.04 -13.03
C VAL A 120 10.51 -0.99 -12.51
N ALA A 121 10.66 -2.28 -12.81
CA ALA A 121 9.73 -3.35 -12.44
C ALA A 121 8.29 -3.19 -13.02
N GLY A 122 8.18 -2.74 -14.28
CA GLY A 122 6.91 -2.42 -14.96
C GLY A 122 5.74 -3.35 -14.65
N ARG A 123 5.97 -4.67 -14.67
CA ARG A 123 4.97 -5.71 -14.37
C ARG A 123 4.12 -5.44 -13.12
N GLY A 124 4.71 -4.89 -12.06
CA GLY A 124 3.98 -4.62 -10.81
C GLY A 124 2.86 -3.57 -10.96
N HIS A 125 2.84 -2.77 -12.03
CA HIS A 125 1.74 -1.86 -12.33
C HIS A 125 0.56 -2.53 -13.06
N PHE A 126 0.74 -3.76 -13.55
CA PHE A 126 -0.25 -4.47 -14.38
C PHE A 126 -0.70 -5.79 -13.74
N ALA A 127 0.20 -6.48 -13.05
CA ALA A 127 -0.07 -7.75 -12.38
C ALA A 127 -0.62 -7.52 -10.96
N THR A 128 -1.52 -8.41 -10.53
CA THR A 128 -2.10 -8.38 -9.19
C THR A 128 -1.05 -8.82 -8.17
N ASN A 129 -0.89 -8.05 -7.09
CA ASN A 129 0.04 -8.33 -6.00
C ASN A 129 -0.68 -8.92 -4.77
N ASP A 130 0.07 -9.56 -3.88
CA ASP A 130 -0.51 -10.22 -2.70
C ASP A 130 -0.79 -9.28 -1.51
N PHE A 131 -0.34 -8.01 -1.54
CA PHE A 131 -0.50 -7.01 -0.46
C PHE A 131 -0.14 -7.54 0.94
N ILE A 132 1.03 -8.17 1.03
CA ILE A 132 1.56 -8.72 2.27
C ILE A 132 2.39 -7.64 2.99
N TYR A 133 2.00 -7.33 4.21
CA TYR A 133 2.68 -6.41 5.10
C TYR A 133 3.35 -7.20 6.24
N LYS A 134 4.63 -6.87 6.47
CA LYS A 134 5.46 -7.43 7.54
C LYS A 134 6.18 -6.31 8.25
N ALA A 135 6.53 -6.52 9.51
CA ALA A 135 7.33 -5.54 10.22
C ALA A 135 8.71 -5.39 9.55
N SER A 136 9.03 -4.17 9.14
CA SER A 136 10.28 -3.84 8.45
C SER A 136 11.27 -3.20 9.41
N VAL A 137 12.54 -3.64 9.34
CA VAL A 137 13.65 -3.00 10.08
C VAL A 137 13.75 -1.53 9.70
N TRP A 138 13.56 -1.20 8.43
CA TRP A 138 13.64 0.18 7.94
C TRP A 138 12.58 1.09 8.55
N ARG A 139 11.35 0.58 8.75
CA ARG A 139 10.31 1.35 9.45
C ARG A 139 10.65 1.55 10.92
N MET A 140 11.18 0.51 11.59
CA MET A 140 11.65 0.63 12.96
C MET A 140 12.78 1.67 13.09
N LEU A 141 13.75 1.66 12.18
CA LEU A 141 14.83 2.65 12.13
C LEU A 141 14.29 4.06 11.84
N ALA A 142 13.37 4.23 10.89
CA ALA A 142 12.77 5.52 10.57
C ALA A 142 12.00 6.11 11.77
N LEU A 143 11.23 5.29 12.48
CA LEU A 143 10.53 5.71 13.72
C LEU A 143 11.51 6.04 14.85
N SER A 144 12.69 5.44 14.87
CA SER A 144 13.71 5.60 15.91
C SER A 144 14.75 6.68 15.59
N TRP A 145 14.76 7.22 14.37
CA TRP A 145 15.84 8.08 13.87
C TRP A 145 16.16 9.27 14.78
N PRO A 146 15.19 10.05 15.31
CA PRO A 146 15.50 11.15 16.22
C PRO A 146 16.26 10.66 17.46
N PHE A 147 15.87 9.53 18.04
CA PHE A 147 16.52 8.95 19.21
C PHE A 147 17.91 8.40 18.89
N ILE A 148 18.09 7.82 17.71
CA ILE A 148 19.41 7.38 17.24
C ILE A 148 20.34 8.60 17.10
N ALA A 149 19.86 9.69 16.49
CA ALA A 149 20.63 10.93 16.35
C ALA A 149 21.01 11.54 17.71
N TYR A 150 20.05 11.65 18.65
CA TYR A 150 20.33 12.12 20.01
C TYR A 150 21.29 11.19 20.75
N PHE A 151 21.12 9.88 20.63
CA PHE A 151 22.02 8.90 21.24
C PHE A 151 23.46 9.10 20.76
N LEU A 152 23.67 9.20 19.44
CA LEU A 152 24.99 9.42 18.86
C LEU A 152 25.59 10.76 19.29
N MET A 153 24.79 11.82 19.36
CA MET A 153 25.22 13.14 19.83
C MET A 153 25.69 13.09 21.30
N PHE A 154 24.93 12.45 22.19
CA PHE A 154 25.31 12.35 23.61
C PHE A 154 26.48 11.39 23.84
N VAL A 155 26.60 10.32 23.04
CA VAL A 155 27.79 9.45 23.05
C VAL A 155 29.02 10.23 22.60
N TYR A 156 28.90 11.05 21.56
CA TYR A 156 29.98 11.94 21.12
C TYR A 156 30.40 12.92 22.24
N PHE A 157 29.43 13.57 22.90
CA PHE A 157 29.73 14.43 24.04
C PHE A 157 30.36 13.68 25.21
N LEU A 158 29.93 12.45 25.49
CA LEU A 158 30.51 11.61 26.54
C LEU A 158 31.98 11.28 26.25
N ILE A 159 32.32 10.96 25.00
CA ILE A 159 33.70 10.66 24.57
C ILE A 159 34.61 11.88 24.71
N LEU A 160 34.09 13.08 24.41
CA LEU A 160 34.86 14.33 24.50
C LEU A 160 34.89 14.96 25.89
N SER A 161 34.05 14.49 26.82
CA SER A 161 33.93 15.10 28.14
C SER A 161 35.09 14.71 29.05
N PRO A 162 35.69 15.64 29.80
CA PRO A 162 36.56 15.29 30.90
C PRO A 162 35.81 14.46 31.94
N PHE A 163 36.53 13.55 32.61
CA PHE A 163 35.95 12.56 33.52
C PHE A 163 35.05 13.18 34.59
N GLU A 164 35.41 14.36 35.09
CA GLU A 164 34.68 15.11 36.13
C GLU A 164 33.24 15.48 35.74
N ILE A 165 32.95 15.64 34.44
CA ILE A 165 31.62 16.03 33.94
C ILE A 165 30.98 14.99 33.02
N ALA A 166 31.64 13.86 32.78
CA ALA A 166 31.15 12.78 31.91
C ALA A 166 29.80 12.19 32.37
N TRP A 167 29.45 12.34 33.65
CA TRP A 167 28.16 11.90 34.19
C TRP A 167 26.96 12.66 33.57
N ILE A 168 27.14 13.89 33.10
CA ILE A 168 26.07 14.70 32.49
C ILE A 168 25.56 14.04 31.20
N PRO A 169 26.39 13.81 30.15
CA PRO A 169 25.93 13.10 28.96
C PRO A 169 25.52 11.66 29.26
N ALA A 170 26.16 10.98 30.22
CA ALA A 170 25.77 9.63 30.63
C ALA A 170 24.31 9.55 31.13
N LEU A 171 23.82 10.58 31.83
CA LEU A 171 22.43 10.69 32.28
C LEU A 171 21.42 10.68 31.13
N PHE A 172 21.81 11.15 29.94
CA PHE A 172 20.95 11.15 28.75
C PHE A 172 21.12 9.88 27.90
N VAL A 173 22.32 9.30 27.85
CA VAL A 173 22.60 8.07 27.10
C VAL A 173 21.74 6.90 27.60
N LEU A 174 21.65 6.69 28.92
CA LEU A 174 20.93 5.53 29.48
C LEU A 174 19.42 5.52 29.17
N PRO A 175 18.64 6.60 29.38
CA PRO A 175 17.22 6.63 29.02
C PRO A 175 16.97 6.45 27.53
N ILE A 176 17.81 7.04 26.68
CA ILE A 176 17.67 6.93 25.22
C ILE A 176 17.99 5.49 24.79
N ALA A 177 19.05 4.88 25.30
CA ALA A 177 19.39 3.48 25.05
C ALA A 177 18.25 2.53 25.47
N TRP A 178 17.67 2.77 26.65
CA TRP A 178 16.53 2.00 27.13
C TRP A 178 15.31 2.15 26.20
N LEU A 179 15.02 3.36 25.73
CA LEU A 179 13.92 3.58 24.78
C LEU A 179 14.14 2.86 23.44
N LEU A 180 15.36 2.97 22.89
CA LEU A 180 15.75 2.25 21.67
C LEU A 180 15.64 0.73 21.85
N ALA A 181 16.07 0.20 23.00
CA ALA A 181 15.91 -1.21 23.33
C ALA A 181 14.42 -1.61 23.38
N ARG A 182 13.54 -0.79 23.97
CA ARG A 182 12.09 -1.05 23.97
C ARG A 182 11.48 -1.08 22.57
N ILE A 183 11.88 -0.15 21.70
CA ILE A 183 11.47 -0.13 20.30
C ILE A 183 11.92 -1.41 19.59
N PHE A 184 13.17 -1.80 19.80
CA PHE A 184 13.74 -3.01 19.20
C PHE A 184 13.05 -4.29 19.67
N VAL A 185 12.78 -4.43 20.98
CA VAL A 185 12.02 -5.57 21.53
C VAL A 185 10.62 -5.65 20.93
N ARG A 186 9.94 -4.51 20.76
CA ARG A 186 8.63 -4.48 20.08
C ARG A 186 8.73 -4.89 18.62
N TYR A 187 9.75 -4.44 17.90
CA TYR A 187 10.02 -4.92 16.55
C TYR A 187 10.22 -6.45 16.51
N LEU A 188 10.99 -7.02 17.44
CA LEU A 188 11.19 -8.47 17.51
C LEU A 188 9.89 -9.25 17.76
N HIS A 189 8.96 -8.67 18.52
CA HIS A 189 7.63 -9.23 18.70
C HIS A 189 6.83 -9.18 17.38
N TYR A 190 6.72 -8.01 16.75
CA TYR A 190 5.90 -7.81 15.56
C TYR A 190 6.49 -8.38 14.26
N ARG A 191 7.79 -8.70 14.20
CA ARG A 191 8.40 -9.31 13.00
C ARG A 191 7.81 -10.67 12.63
N LYS A 192 7.17 -11.34 13.59
CA LYS A 192 6.49 -12.63 13.39
C LYS A 192 5.05 -12.47 12.92
N CYS A 193 4.50 -11.27 13.02
CA CYS A 193 3.14 -10.97 12.59
C CYS A 193 3.08 -10.86 11.06
N PHE A 194 1.97 -11.35 10.52
CA PHE A 194 1.63 -11.34 9.11
C PHE A 194 0.31 -10.61 8.94
N LEU A 195 0.25 -9.68 8.00
CA LEU A 195 -0.98 -9.02 7.57
C LEU A 195 -1.06 -9.08 6.05
N GLN A 196 -2.15 -9.60 5.52
CA GLN A 196 -2.46 -9.55 4.10
C GLN A 196 -3.81 -8.87 3.93
N VAL A 197 -3.82 -7.67 3.37
CA VAL A 197 -5.05 -6.86 3.25
C VAL A 197 -5.01 -6.02 1.98
N SER A 198 -6.15 -5.97 1.28
CA SER A 198 -6.31 -5.21 0.04
C SER A 198 -7.61 -4.40 0.09
N ASN A 199 -7.68 -3.24 -0.56
CA ASN A 199 -8.88 -2.46 -0.83
C ASN A 199 -9.87 -3.18 -1.74
N ALA A 200 -9.36 -4.03 -2.63
CA ALA A 200 -10.17 -4.74 -3.60
C ALA A 200 -10.97 -5.90 -3.02
N ASN A 201 -10.59 -6.39 -1.84
CA ASN A 201 -11.22 -7.55 -1.21
C ASN A 201 -11.71 -7.21 0.21
N ASN A 202 -12.88 -7.76 0.56
CA ASN A 202 -13.40 -7.70 1.92
C ASN A 202 -12.71 -8.72 2.83
N ILE A 203 -12.05 -9.73 2.28
CA ILE A 203 -11.34 -10.74 3.04
C ILE A 203 -9.88 -10.30 3.25
N PHE A 204 -9.39 -10.43 4.49
CA PHE A 204 -8.00 -10.19 4.84
C PHE A 204 -7.48 -11.27 5.80
N LYS A 205 -6.15 -11.43 5.89
CA LYS A 205 -5.52 -12.41 6.78
C LYS A 205 -4.64 -11.73 7.79
N PHE A 206 -4.70 -12.19 9.04
CA PHE A 206 -3.86 -11.68 10.11
C PHE A 206 -3.49 -12.79 11.10
N GLY A 207 -2.27 -12.74 11.64
CA GLY A 207 -1.85 -13.64 12.70
C GLY A 207 -0.33 -13.76 12.83
N ILE A 208 0.10 -14.70 13.66
CA ILE A 208 1.51 -15.04 13.89
C ILE A 208 1.72 -16.46 13.40
N ALA A 209 2.68 -16.69 12.49
CA ALA A 209 2.91 -18.02 11.94
C ALA A 209 3.16 -19.07 13.07
N PRO A 210 2.50 -20.24 13.04
CA PRO A 210 1.63 -20.78 11.97
C PRO A 210 0.13 -20.39 12.09
N HIS A 211 -0.28 -19.67 13.13
CA HIS A 211 -1.67 -19.31 13.43
C HIS A 211 -2.13 -18.06 12.68
N ILE A 212 -2.25 -18.17 11.35
CA ILE A 212 -2.83 -17.11 10.49
C ILE A 212 -4.33 -17.38 10.34
N LYS A 213 -5.16 -16.41 10.71
CA LYS A 213 -6.61 -16.46 10.54
C LYS A 213 -7.06 -15.56 9.39
N THR A 214 -8.22 -15.89 8.83
CA THR A 214 -8.89 -15.12 7.77
C THR A 214 -10.08 -14.39 8.38
N TYR A 215 -10.26 -13.13 8.02
CA TYR A 215 -11.26 -12.21 8.56
C TYR A 215 -12.00 -11.52 7.42
N ASP A 216 -13.28 -11.19 7.60
CA ASP A 216 -14.07 -10.34 6.71
C ASP A 216 -14.14 -8.91 7.28
N LYS A 217 -13.88 -7.90 6.45
CA LYS A 217 -14.02 -6.48 6.80
C LYS A 217 -15.45 -6.10 7.20
N ARG A 218 -16.45 -6.80 6.66
CA ARG A 218 -17.87 -6.59 6.97
C ARG A 218 -18.24 -7.01 8.40
N ASP A 219 -17.43 -7.85 9.01
CA ASP A 219 -17.60 -8.29 10.40
C ASP A 219 -16.99 -7.33 11.42
N ILE A 220 -16.27 -6.30 10.94
CA ILE A 220 -15.70 -5.26 11.80
C ILE A 220 -16.84 -4.37 12.28
N GLU A 221 -16.92 -4.19 13.60
CA GLU A 221 -17.83 -3.25 14.24
C GLU A 221 -17.22 -1.86 14.26
N LYS A 222 -15.96 -1.77 14.70
CA LYS A 222 -15.21 -0.51 14.77
C LYS A 222 -13.71 -0.76 14.86
N ILE A 223 -12.94 0.29 14.60
CA ILE A 223 -11.49 0.28 14.78
C ILE A 223 -11.11 1.37 15.76
N ILE A 224 -10.41 0.99 16.83
CA ILE A 224 -9.91 1.93 17.83
C ILE A 224 -8.44 2.22 17.52
N SER A 225 -8.12 3.48 17.28
CA SER A 225 -6.77 3.93 17.01
C SER A 225 -6.10 4.45 18.29
N TYR A 226 -4.92 3.93 18.58
CA TYR A 226 -4.09 4.35 19.70
C TYR A 226 -2.88 5.10 19.18
N MET A 227 -3.10 6.35 18.78
CA MET A 227 -2.02 7.19 18.28
C MET A 227 -1.15 7.76 19.42
N PRO A 228 0.14 8.05 19.14
CA PRO A 228 0.98 8.86 20.01
C PRO A 228 0.38 10.26 20.21
N GLY A 229 -0.45 10.44 21.24
CA GLY A 229 -1.12 11.71 21.52
C GLY A 229 -0.41 12.54 22.60
N GLY A 230 0.23 13.63 22.20
CA GLY A 230 0.74 14.71 23.07
C GLY A 230 2.12 14.49 23.72
N ASN A 231 2.73 15.57 24.20
CA ASN A 231 4.10 15.62 24.80
C ASN A 231 4.38 14.67 25.97
N ARG A 232 3.39 13.90 26.46
CA ARG A 232 3.50 13.07 27.67
C ARG A 232 3.50 11.55 27.42
N ASN A 233 3.43 11.10 26.16
CA ASN A 233 3.48 9.67 25.85
C ASN A 233 4.65 9.34 24.92
N PRO A 234 5.70 8.64 25.40
CA PRO A 234 6.84 8.25 24.57
C PRO A 234 6.52 7.07 23.62
N ASN A 235 5.28 6.57 23.57
CA ASN A 235 4.90 5.56 22.61
C ASN A 235 4.92 6.13 21.19
N LEU A 236 5.96 5.82 20.42
CA LEU A 236 6.08 6.14 18.99
C LEU A 236 5.22 5.24 18.10
N PHE A 237 4.60 4.23 18.69
CA PHE A 237 3.82 3.23 17.98
C PHE A 237 2.35 3.60 18.00
N CYS A 238 1.76 3.64 16.81
CA CYS A 238 0.33 3.53 16.68
C CYS A 238 -0.05 2.04 16.73
N VAL A 239 -1.06 1.72 17.52
CA VAL A 239 -1.69 0.40 17.53
C VAL A 239 -3.15 0.60 17.14
N PHE A 240 -3.64 -0.24 16.25
CA PHE A 240 -5.03 -0.29 15.84
C PHE A 240 -5.66 -1.54 16.43
N GLU A 241 -6.71 -1.38 17.22
CA GLU A 241 -7.54 -2.49 17.68
C GLU A 241 -8.74 -2.61 16.75
N ILE A 242 -8.83 -3.71 16.02
CA ILE A 242 -9.98 -4.02 15.18
C ILE A 242 -10.93 -4.85 16.03
N CYS A 243 -12.10 -4.30 16.35
CA CYS A 243 -13.16 -4.96 17.11
C CYS A 243 -14.17 -5.57 16.14
N PHE A 244 -14.35 -6.89 16.23
CA PHE A 244 -15.34 -7.60 15.43
C PHE A 244 -16.67 -7.71 16.16
N LYS A 245 -17.76 -7.84 15.41
CA LYS A 245 -19.13 -8.09 15.92
C LYS A 245 -19.23 -9.35 16.78
N SER A 246 -18.31 -10.30 16.60
CA SER A 246 -18.19 -11.52 17.42
C SER A 246 -17.62 -11.27 18.81
N GLY A 247 -17.08 -10.08 19.08
CA GLY A 247 -16.30 -9.75 20.27
C GLY A 247 -14.81 -10.09 20.18
N GLU A 248 -14.33 -10.72 19.09
CA GLU A 248 -12.90 -10.89 18.86
C GLU A 248 -12.23 -9.52 18.65
N ILE A 249 -11.01 -9.37 19.18
CA ILE A 249 -10.21 -8.15 19.01
C ILE A 249 -8.84 -8.55 18.51
N ILE A 250 -8.40 -7.93 17.41
CA ILE A 250 -7.03 -8.08 16.89
C ILE A 250 -6.29 -6.74 16.95
N LYS A 251 -4.97 -6.81 17.18
CA LYS A 251 -4.12 -5.61 17.32
C LYS A 251 -3.10 -5.53 16.20
N VAL A 252 -3.16 -4.48 15.40
CA VAL A 252 -2.24 -4.24 14.29
C VAL A 252 -1.37 -3.02 14.62
N SER A 253 -0.05 -3.16 14.57
CA SER A 253 0.88 -2.06 14.83
C SER A 253 1.30 -1.35 13.54
N ASN A 254 1.58 -0.04 13.64
CA ASN A 254 2.20 0.74 12.58
C ASN A 254 3.59 0.24 12.13
N LEU A 255 4.21 -0.66 12.89
CA LEU A 255 5.40 -1.39 12.46
C LEU A 255 5.12 -2.31 11.26
N ILE A 256 3.93 -2.93 11.19
CA ILE A 256 3.54 -3.88 10.15
C ILE A 256 3.09 -3.15 8.89
N ILE A 257 2.26 -2.13 9.04
CA ILE A 257 1.63 -1.34 7.97
C ILE A 257 1.58 0.12 8.41
N SER A 258 1.91 1.08 7.54
CA SER A 258 1.86 2.50 7.92
C SER A 258 0.42 2.91 8.30
N SER A 259 0.29 3.88 9.21
CA SER A 259 -1.02 4.36 9.64
C SER A 259 -1.87 4.87 8.48
N THR A 260 -1.27 5.60 7.53
CA THR A 260 -1.97 6.12 6.35
C THR A 260 -2.50 5.02 5.45
N THR A 261 -1.67 4.02 5.14
CA THR A 261 -2.09 2.87 4.32
C THR A 261 -3.14 2.04 5.06
N PHE A 262 -2.99 1.82 6.37
CA PHE A 262 -3.98 1.10 7.16
C PHE A 262 -5.34 1.80 7.15
N LEU A 263 -5.39 3.11 7.37
CA LEU A 263 -6.63 3.89 7.29
C LEU A 263 -7.29 3.75 5.91
N GLY A 264 -6.49 3.85 4.84
CA GLY A 264 -6.97 3.62 3.48
C GLY A 264 -7.53 2.21 3.25
N LYS A 265 -6.92 1.17 3.87
CA LYS A 265 -7.38 -0.23 3.77
C LYS A 265 -8.74 -0.52 4.37
N PHE A 266 -9.19 0.34 5.29
CA PHE A 266 -10.42 0.18 6.05
C PHE A 266 -11.32 1.42 5.93
N GLU A 267 -11.26 2.10 4.77
CA GLU A 267 -12.13 3.23 4.46
C GLU A 267 -13.62 2.85 4.61
N GLY A 268 -14.41 3.74 5.22
CA GLY A 268 -15.83 3.51 5.50
C GLY A 268 -16.14 2.77 6.81
N ILE A 269 -15.12 2.30 7.53
CA ILE A 269 -15.29 1.75 8.89
C ILE A 269 -15.18 2.87 9.92
N ASN A 270 -15.98 2.80 10.99
CA ASN A 270 -15.92 3.77 12.07
C ASN A 270 -14.58 3.68 12.83
N PHE A 271 -13.84 4.78 12.83
CA PHE A 271 -12.62 4.94 13.62
C PHE A 271 -12.90 5.73 14.90
N GLU A 272 -12.51 5.18 16.04
CA GLU A 272 -12.57 5.84 17.34
C GLU A 272 -11.16 6.09 17.88
N ASP A 273 -10.98 7.20 18.60
CA ASP A 273 -9.74 7.44 19.33
C ASP A 273 -9.75 6.71 20.67
N GLY A 274 -8.76 5.83 20.86
CA GLY A 274 -8.60 5.06 22.07
C GLY A 274 -8.20 5.93 23.26
N LYS A 275 -8.84 5.72 24.42
CA LYS A 275 -8.44 6.38 25.67
C LYS A 275 -7.02 5.96 26.08
N ARG A 276 -6.14 6.93 26.29
CA ARG A 276 -4.68 6.76 26.51
C ARG A 276 -4.26 5.75 27.61
N ASN A 277 -5.13 5.44 28.57
CA ASN A 277 -4.81 4.59 29.71
C ASN A 277 -4.84 3.07 29.41
N SER A 278 -5.39 2.61 28.28
CA SER A 278 -5.50 1.19 27.97
C SER A 278 -4.26 0.56 27.30
N LEU A 279 -3.30 1.38 26.84
CA LEU A 279 -2.03 0.89 26.28
C LEU A 279 -1.08 0.27 27.31
N ARG A 280 -1.42 0.29 28.61
CA ARG A 280 -0.59 -0.29 29.68
C ARG A 280 -0.53 -1.83 29.65
N VAL A 281 -1.33 -2.50 28.82
CA VAL A 281 -1.47 -3.96 28.81
C VAL A 281 -0.78 -4.62 27.60
N LEU A 282 0.24 -3.98 27.00
CA LEU A 282 1.03 -4.53 25.87
C LEU A 282 2.56 -4.33 26.01
#